data_AF-A0A172XQZ6-F1
#
_entry.id   AF-A0A172XQZ6-F1
#
_cell.length_a   1.000
_cell.length_b   1.000
_cell.length_c   1.000
_cell.angle_alpha   90.00
_cell.angle_beta   90.00
_cell.angle_gamma   90.00
#
_symmetry.space_group_name_H-M   'P 1'
#
loop_
_entity.id
_entity.type
_entity.pdbx_description
1 polymer ?
#
loop_
_entity_poly.entity_id
_entity_poly.type
_entity_poly.pdbx_seq_one_letter_code
_entity_poly.pdbx_strand_id
1 'polypeptide(L)'
;MKKILCYLIISISLFISCGSQNISKSNINNNFTEQFFTNQNVYRILKKYVQDDKVNIIDPDHNITNEFLIFKNNDLTININTQRKSEYDFFIKKVIINKNLAFIVLWYKDTTTALCFYPIKSERTPNKWIIEEITTRSIK
;
A
#
# COMPACT_ATOMS: atom_id res chain seq x y z
N MET A 1 16.00 -7.35 54.90
CA MET A 1 15.15 -7.87 53.81
C MET A 1 14.35 -6.81 53.05
N LYS A 2 13.84 -5.73 53.67
CA LYS A 2 13.05 -4.69 52.96
C LYS A 2 13.81 -3.91 51.85
N LYS A 3 15.13 -3.71 52.00
CA LYS A 3 15.94 -2.94 51.02
C LYS A 3 16.26 -3.69 49.73
N ILE A 4 16.28 -5.03 49.75
CA ILE A 4 16.57 -5.87 48.56
C ILE A 4 15.36 -5.91 47.62
N LEU A 5 14.15 -5.83 48.17
CA LEU A 5 12.90 -5.85 47.40
C LEU A 5 12.74 -4.60 46.51
N CYS A 6 13.22 -3.44 46.96
CA CYS A 6 13.11 -2.18 46.20
C CYS A 6 13.98 -2.17 44.93
N TYR A 7 15.16 -2.79 44.96
CA TYR A 7 16.04 -2.86 43.78
C TYR A 7 15.47 -3.78 42.69
N LEU A 8 14.74 -4.81 43.08
CA LEU A 8 14.15 -5.79 42.15
C LEU A 8 12.96 -5.22 41.36
N ILE A 9 12.24 -4.26 41.93
CA ILE A 9 11.12 -3.56 41.27
C ILE A 9 11.63 -2.53 40.24
N ILE A 10 12.77 -1.88 40.52
CA ILE A 10 13.36 -0.87 39.63
C ILE A 10 14.00 -1.51 38.38
N SER A 11 14.44 -2.77 38.45
CA SER A 11 14.98 -3.48 37.28
C SER A 11 13.91 -3.95 36.28
N ILE A 12 12.65 -4.09 36.70
CA ILE A 12 11.56 -4.57 35.83
C ILE A 12 11.02 -3.44 34.93
N SER A 13 11.13 -2.18 35.35
CA SER A 13 10.65 -1.02 34.58
C SER A 13 11.54 -0.61 33.39
N LEU A 14 12.76 -1.16 33.28
CA LEU A 14 13.67 -0.85 32.16
C LEU A 14 13.43 -1.71 30.90
N PHE A 15 12.61 -2.76 30.97
CA PHE A 15 12.35 -3.65 29.83
C PHE A 15 11.09 -3.30 29.00
N ILE A 16 10.30 -2.30 29.40
CA ILE A 16 9.00 -2.00 28.74
C ILE A 16 9.13 -0.97 27.60
N SER A 17 10.30 -0.37 27.38
CA SER A 17 10.46 0.77 26.46
C SER A 17 10.94 0.43 25.03
N CYS A 18 10.62 -0.74 24.47
CA CYS A 18 11.02 -1.10 23.09
C CYS A 18 9.87 -1.67 22.24
N GLY A 19 8.65 -1.17 22.40
CA GLY A 19 7.47 -1.74 21.73
C GLY A 19 6.57 -0.74 21.02
N SER A 20 7.09 0.23 20.24
CA SER A 20 6.21 1.24 19.60
C SER A 20 6.54 1.65 18.15
N GLN A 21 7.58 1.13 17.51
CA GLN A 21 7.92 1.59 16.15
C GLN A 21 7.07 0.95 15.02
N ASN A 22 6.38 -0.17 15.27
CA ASN A 22 5.64 -0.88 14.22
C ASN A 22 4.25 -0.32 13.92
N ILE A 23 3.62 0.40 14.85
CA ILE A 23 2.25 0.91 14.67
C ILE A 23 2.21 2.07 13.67
N SER A 24 3.24 2.92 13.64
CA SER A 24 3.30 4.09 12.74
C SER A 24 3.40 3.70 11.26
N LYS A 25 4.22 2.68 10.93
CA LYS A 25 4.41 2.21 9.55
C LYS A 25 3.15 1.52 8.99
N SER A 26 2.48 0.73 9.81
CA SER A 26 1.20 0.09 9.46
C SER A 26 0.11 1.13 9.16
N ASN A 27 -0.03 2.17 10.00
CA ASN A 27 -1.04 3.21 9.80
C ASN A 27 -0.79 4.07 8.55
N ILE A 28 0.47 4.39 8.25
CA ILE A 28 0.82 5.16 7.05
C ILE A 28 0.47 4.36 5.79
N ASN A 29 0.81 3.06 5.77
CA ASN A 29 0.52 2.19 4.63
C ASN A 29 -0.97 2.01 4.40
N ASN A 30 -1.77 1.82 5.46
CA ASN A 30 -3.22 1.63 5.33
C ASN A 30 -3.89 2.88 4.75
N ASN A 31 -3.59 4.06 5.30
CA ASN A 31 -4.15 5.33 4.82
C ASN A 31 -3.69 5.65 3.39
N PHE A 32 -2.43 5.40 3.06
CA PHE A 32 -1.93 5.55 1.69
C PHE A 32 -2.68 4.64 0.71
N THR A 33 -2.81 3.37 1.05
CA THR A 33 -3.42 2.34 0.17
C THR A 33 -4.85 2.71 -0.16
N GLU A 34 -5.64 3.08 0.85
CA GLU A 34 -7.00 3.54 0.65
C GLU A 34 -7.07 4.76 -0.28
N GLN A 35 -6.26 5.79 -0.01
CA GLN A 35 -6.24 7.00 -0.84
C GLN A 35 -5.77 6.75 -2.27
N PHE A 36 -4.84 5.82 -2.46
CA PHE A 36 -4.34 5.46 -3.78
C PHE A 36 -5.42 4.75 -4.62
N PHE A 37 -6.04 3.70 -4.09
CA PHE A 37 -7.02 2.92 -4.84
C PHE A 37 -8.41 3.57 -4.94
N THR A 38 -8.71 4.56 -4.09
CA THR A 38 -9.90 5.42 -4.26
C THR A 38 -9.63 6.64 -5.14
N ASN A 39 -8.40 6.85 -5.61
CA ASN A 39 -8.06 7.98 -6.48
C ASN A 39 -8.67 7.83 -7.88
N GLN A 40 -9.37 8.85 -8.36
CA GLN A 40 -10.03 8.84 -9.68
C GLN A 40 -9.06 8.68 -10.85
N ASN A 41 -7.83 9.21 -10.75
CA ASN A 41 -6.83 9.04 -11.82
C ASN A 41 -6.31 7.59 -11.87
N VAL A 42 -6.11 6.96 -10.71
CA VAL A 42 -5.74 5.54 -10.63
C VAL A 42 -6.86 4.68 -11.23
N TYR A 43 -8.09 4.88 -10.77
CA TYR A 43 -9.28 4.23 -11.30
C TYR A 43 -9.37 4.35 -12.83
N ARG A 44 -9.24 5.57 -13.37
CA ARG A 44 -9.40 5.83 -14.81
C ARG A 44 -8.34 5.12 -15.64
N ILE A 45 -7.12 4.99 -15.10
CA ILE A 45 -6.05 4.27 -15.79
C ILE A 45 -6.28 2.77 -15.71
N LEU A 46 -6.61 2.22 -14.54
CA LEU A 46 -6.85 0.77 -14.40
C LEU A 46 -8.02 0.29 -15.26
N LYS A 47 -9.10 1.08 -15.36
CA LYS A 47 -10.28 0.76 -16.18
C LYS A 47 -9.95 0.58 -17.67
N LYS A 48 -8.88 1.18 -18.19
CA LYS A 48 -8.48 1.01 -19.59
C LYS A 48 -8.01 -0.41 -19.93
N TYR A 49 -7.68 -1.21 -18.92
CA TYR A 49 -7.05 -2.53 -19.08
C TYR A 49 -7.97 -3.69 -18.70
N VAL A 50 -9.20 -3.39 -18.26
CA VAL A 50 -10.20 -4.39 -17.89
C VAL A 50 -11.46 -4.17 -18.70
N GLN A 51 -12.08 -5.26 -19.15
CA GLN A 51 -13.33 -5.21 -19.91
C GLN A 51 -14.54 -5.16 -18.97
N ASP A 52 -14.42 -5.82 -17.82
CA ASP A 52 -15.43 -5.82 -16.78
C ASP A 52 -15.22 -4.69 -15.79
N ASP A 53 -16.27 -4.40 -15.03
CA ASP A 53 -16.29 -3.46 -13.90
C ASP A 53 -15.50 -3.97 -12.67
N LYS A 54 -14.47 -4.79 -12.89
CA LYS A 54 -13.65 -5.41 -11.85
C LYS A 54 -12.18 -5.49 -12.27
N VAL A 55 -11.29 -5.02 -11.40
CA VAL A 55 -9.84 -5.17 -11.51
C VAL A 55 -9.37 -6.13 -10.43
N ASN A 56 -8.67 -7.18 -10.82
CA ASN A 56 -8.04 -8.11 -9.88
C ASN A 56 -6.53 -7.84 -9.82
N ILE A 57 -6.07 -7.42 -8.66
CA ILE A 57 -4.66 -7.16 -8.38
C ILE A 57 -4.16 -8.23 -7.42
N ILE A 58 -2.96 -8.76 -7.66
CA ILE A 58 -2.26 -9.67 -6.74
C ILE A 58 -1.03 -9.00 -6.13
N ASP A 59 -0.86 -9.17 -4.83
CA ASP A 59 0.26 -8.66 -4.01
C ASP A 59 0.85 -9.78 -3.14
N PRO A 60 1.42 -10.84 -3.75
CA PRO A 60 1.93 -12.00 -3.01
C PRO A 60 3.18 -11.71 -2.20
N ASP A 61 3.87 -10.60 -2.49
CA ASP A 61 5.05 -10.15 -1.76
C ASP A 61 4.68 -9.15 -0.64
N HIS A 62 3.38 -8.88 -0.44
CA HIS A 62 2.86 -7.97 0.59
C HIS A 62 3.48 -6.56 0.55
N ASN A 63 3.68 -6.03 -0.65
CA ASN A 63 4.28 -4.72 -0.87
C ASN A 63 3.34 -3.57 -0.46
N ILE A 64 2.03 -3.78 -0.57
CA ILE A 64 0.97 -2.85 -0.19
C ILE A 64 0.24 -3.31 1.08
N THR A 65 -0.18 -4.58 1.12
CA THR A 65 -1.09 -5.07 2.17
C THR A 65 -0.78 -6.52 2.58
N ASN A 66 -1.12 -6.85 3.84
CA ASN A 66 -1.05 -8.22 4.37
C ASN A 66 -2.39 -8.95 4.29
N GLU A 67 -3.47 -8.25 3.91
CA GLU A 67 -4.82 -8.78 3.86
C GLU A 67 -5.50 -8.51 2.52
N PHE A 68 -6.56 -9.27 2.26
CA PHE A 68 -7.42 -9.05 1.11
C PHE A 68 -8.20 -7.75 1.28
N LEU A 69 -8.13 -6.87 0.27
CA LEU A 69 -8.81 -5.58 0.27
C LEU A 69 -9.74 -5.45 -0.93
N ILE A 70 -10.87 -4.78 -0.72
CA ILE A 70 -11.81 -4.38 -1.77
C ILE A 70 -11.99 -2.88 -1.72
N PHE A 71 -11.78 -2.22 -2.85
CA PHE A 71 -12.12 -0.82 -3.05
C PHE A 71 -13.22 -0.71 -4.09
N LYS A 72 -14.29 0.03 -3.76
CA LYS A 72 -15.39 0.33 -4.70
C LYS A 72 -15.33 1.80 -5.05
N ASN A 73 -15.24 2.09 -6.34
CA ASN A 73 -15.24 3.46 -6.83
C ASN A 73 -16.16 3.55 -8.05
N ASN A 74 -17.34 4.13 -7.86
CA ASN A 74 -18.42 4.16 -8.84
C ASN A 74 -18.78 2.74 -9.31
N ASP A 75 -18.58 2.46 -10.60
CA ASP A 75 -18.83 1.18 -11.25
C ASP A 75 -17.65 0.20 -11.14
N LEU A 76 -16.42 0.62 -10.88
CA LEU A 76 -15.27 -0.31 -10.79
C LEU A 76 -15.06 -0.83 -9.38
N THR A 77 -14.88 -2.15 -9.27
CA THR A 77 -14.42 -2.82 -8.06
C THR A 77 -12.96 -3.24 -8.21
N ILE A 78 -12.08 -2.76 -7.34
CA ILE A 78 -10.68 -3.18 -7.29
C ILE A 78 -10.52 -4.17 -6.14
N ASN A 79 -10.07 -5.39 -6.47
CA ASN A 79 -9.78 -6.42 -5.49
C ASN A 79 -8.28 -6.64 -5.41
N ILE A 80 -7.71 -6.59 -4.20
CA ILE A 80 -6.29 -6.86 -3.96
C ILE A 80 -6.17 -8.14 -3.17
N ASN A 81 -5.62 -9.18 -3.78
CA ASN A 81 -5.38 -10.48 -3.15
C ASN A 81 -3.92 -10.61 -2.76
N THR A 82 -3.65 -11.03 -1.53
CA THR A 82 -2.29 -11.32 -1.05
C THR A 82 -1.81 -12.72 -1.37
N GLN A 83 -2.68 -13.57 -1.92
CA GLN A 83 -2.31 -14.89 -2.39
C GLN A 83 -2.15 -14.86 -3.91
N ARG A 84 -1.17 -15.63 -4.43
CA ARG A 84 -1.05 -15.84 -5.87
C ARG A 84 -2.34 -16.49 -6.40
N LYS A 85 -2.90 -15.91 -7.45
CA LYS A 85 -4.04 -16.44 -8.20
C LYS A 85 -3.62 -16.57 -9.67
N SER A 86 -4.15 -17.59 -10.35
CA SER A 86 -3.96 -17.75 -11.81
C SER A 86 -4.67 -16.63 -12.59
N GLU A 87 -5.83 -16.21 -12.09
CA GLU A 87 -6.63 -15.14 -12.68
C GLU A 87 -6.36 -13.82 -11.96
N TYR A 88 -5.65 -12.93 -12.63
CA TYR A 88 -5.38 -11.56 -12.19
C TYR A 88 -5.20 -10.64 -13.40
N ASP A 89 -5.40 -9.35 -13.21
CA ASP A 89 -5.16 -8.31 -14.21
C ASP A 89 -3.82 -7.62 -13.98
N PHE A 90 -3.50 -7.34 -12.71
CA PHE A 90 -2.24 -6.71 -12.33
C PHE A 90 -1.52 -7.43 -11.20
N PHE A 91 -0.20 -7.38 -11.23
CA PHE A 91 0.70 -7.81 -10.16
C PHE A 91 1.43 -6.61 -9.56
N ILE A 92 1.39 -6.46 -8.24
CA ILE A 92 2.12 -5.41 -7.53
C ILE A 92 3.61 -5.79 -7.50
N LYS A 93 4.37 -5.20 -8.43
CA LYS A 93 5.80 -5.52 -8.55
C LYS A 93 6.65 -4.81 -7.51
N LYS A 94 6.34 -3.56 -7.21
CA LYS A 94 7.15 -2.72 -6.31
C LYS A 94 6.33 -1.60 -5.73
N VAL A 95 6.50 -1.39 -4.43
CA VAL A 95 5.94 -0.24 -3.71
C VAL A 95 7.03 0.35 -2.83
N ILE A 96 7.23 1.66 -2.93
CA ILE A 96 8.05 2.44 -2.01
C ILE A 96 7.14 3.54 -1.48
N ILE A 97 6.98 3.63 -0.16
CA ILE A 97 6.20 4.70 0.48
C ILE A 97 7.11 5.39 1.47
N ASN A 98 7.39 6.67 1.22
CA ASN A 98 8.10 7.56 2.11
C ASN A 98 7.14 8.59 2.69
N LYS A 99 7.65 9.52 3.52
CA LYS A 99 6.80 10.52 4.20
C LYS A 99 5.94 11.35 3.25
N ASN A 100 6.49 11.76 2.10
CA ASN A 100 5.88 12.71 1.16
C ASN A 100 5.78 12.22 -0.28
N LEU A 101 6.40 11.08 -0.60
CA LEU A 101 6.48 10.51 -1.95
C LEU A 101 6.19 9.02 -1.84
N ALA A 102 5.48 8.49 -2.84
CA ALA A 102 5.41 7.06 -3.07
C ALA A 102 5.75 6.74 -4.52
N PHE A 103 6.07 5.48 -4.77
CA PHE A 103 6.27 4.91 -6.08
C PHE A 103 5.64 3.53 -6.11
N ILE A 104 4.72 3.31 -7.06
CA ILE A 104 4.05 2.02 -7.23
C ILE A 104 4.24 1.55 -8.66
N VAL A 105 4.58 0.27 -8.82
CA VAL A 105 4.64 -0.42 -10.10
C VAL A 105 3.63 -1.56 -10.11
N LEU A 106 2.69 -1.50 -11.04
CA LEU A 106 1.76 -2.58 -11.36
C LEU A 106 2.15 -3.18 -12.70
N TRP A 107 2.49 -4.46 -12.74
CA TRP A 107 2.68 -5.19 -14.00
C TRP A 107 1.35 -5.73 -14.46
N TYR A 108 0.99 -5.47 -15.71
CA TYR A 108 -0.19 -6.04 -16.33
C TYR A 108 0.06 -7.51 -16.68
N LYS A 109 -1.01 -8.31 -16.72
CA LYS A 109 -0.96 -9.75 -16.99
C LYS A 109 -0.34 -10.12 -18.35
N ASP A 110 -0.25 -9.18 -19.28
CA ASP A 110 0.44 -9.36 -20.56
C ASP A 110 1.98 -9.49 -20.43
N THR A 111 2.50 -9.33 -19.21
CA THR A 111 3.93 -9.41 -18.82
C THR A 111 4.86 -8.39 -19.48
N THR A 112 4.34 -7.54 -20.36
CA THR A 112 5.11 -6.56 -21.13
C THR A 112 4.72 -5.13 -20.82
N THR A 113 3.60 -4.90 -20.13
CA THR A 113 3.13 -3.57 -19.73
C THR A 113 3.29 -3.35 -18.23
N ALA A 114 3.92 -2.24 -17.85
CA ALA A 114 3.98 -1.75 -16.49
C ALA A 114 3.30 -0.38 -16.37
N LEU A 115 2.47 -0.22 -15.34
CA LEU A 115 1.96 1.06 -14.89
C LEU A 115 2.78 1.53 -13.70
N CYS A 116 3.43 2.68 -13.85
CA CYS A 116 4.18 3.34 -12.81
C CYS A 116 3.40 4.55 -12.31
N PHE A 117 3.18 4.64 -11.01
CA PHE A 117 2.50 5.76 -10.37
C PHE A 117 3.47 6.49 -9.45
N TYR A 118 3.41 7.82 -9.46
CA TYR A 118 4.19 8.69 -8.59
C TYR A 118 3.27 9.53 -7.70
N PRO A 119 2.71 8.95 -6.61
CA PRO A 119 1.96 9.74 -5.66
C PRO A 119 2.85 10.67 -4.84
N ILE A 120 2.38 11.89 -4.59
CA ILE A 120 2.99 12.85 -3.68
C ILE A 120 1.96 13.30 -2.63
N LYS A 121 2.43 13.71 -1.46
CA LYS A 121 1.57 14.41 -0.50
C LYS A 121 1.27 15.83 -1.00
N SER A 122 0.00 16.20 -0.99
CA SER A 122 -0.43 17.54 -1.38
C SER A 122 0.11 18.61 -0.43
N GLU A 123 0.73 19.65 -0.96
CA GLU A 123 1.17 20.81 -0.17
C GLU A 123 -0.01 21.60 0.42
N ARG A 124 -1.15 21.62 -0.28
CA ARG A 124 -2.38 22.32 0.14
C ARG A 124 -3.20 21.51 1.15
N THR A 125 -3.12 20.18 1.06
CA THR A 125 -3.83 19.25 1.95
C THR A 125 -2.84 18.17 2.44
N PRO A 126 -1.99 18.45 3.45
CA PRO A 126 -0.83 17.62 3.82
C PRO A 126 -1.11 16.17 4.23
N ASN A 127 -2.38 15.81 4.42
CA ASN A 127 -2.79 14.43 4.72
C ASN A 127 -3.34 13.67 3.51
N LYS A 128 -3.40 14.32 2.33
CA LYS A 128 -3.93 13.76 1.11
C LYS A 128 -2.81 13.43 0.12
N TRP A 129 -2.83 12.21 -0.40
CA TRP A 129 -2.03 11.76 -1.51
C TRP A 129 -2.70 12.16 -2.83
N ILE A 130 -1.92 12.76 -3.72
CA ILE A 130 -2.32 13.07 -5.08
C ILE A 130 -1.42 12.31 -6.04
N ILE A 131 -1.94 11.98 -7.22
CA ILE A 131 -1.15 11.32 -8.26
C ILE A 131 -0.54 12.41 -9.13
N GLU A 132 0.76 12.61 -9.01
CA GLU A 132 1.49 13.59 -9.81
C GLU A 132 1.64 13.09 -11.26
N GLU A 133 2.11 11.85 -11.40
CA GLU A 133 2.37 11.25 -12.70
C GLU A 133 1.92 9.79 -12.75
N ILE A 134 1.45 9.38 -13.94
CA ILE A 134 1.22 7.99 -14.30
C ILE A 134 1.93 7.72 -15.63
N THR A 135 2.88 6.79 -15.62
CA THR A 135 3.62 6.40 -16.82
C THR A 135 3.30 4.94 -17.18
N THR A 136 3.04 4.67 -18.45
CA THR A 136 2.99 3.31 -18.98
C THR A 136 4.34 2.98 -19.60
N ARG A 137 4.95 1.86 -19.22
CA ARG A 137 6.23 1.39 -19.78
C ARG A 137 6.07 0.01 -20.39
N SER A 138 6.74 -0.21 -21.52
CA SER A 138 6.95 -1.54 -22.07
C SER A 138 8.20 -2.15 -21.43
N ILE A 139 8.04 -3.32 -20.82
CA ILE A 139 9.12 -4.16 -20.30
C ILE A 139 9.64 -4.95 -21.51
N LYS A 140 10.69 -4.44 -22.15
CA LYS A 140 11.45 -5.16 -23.17
C LYS A 140 12.55 -5.98 -22.53
#